data_AF-A0A8T3WE61-F1
#
_entry.id   AF-A0A8T3WE61-F1
#
_cell.length_a   1.000
_cell.length_b   1.000
_cell.length_c   1.000
_cell.angle_alpha   90.00
_cell.angle_beta   90.00
_cell.angle_gamma   90.00
#
_symmetry.space_group_name_H-M   'P 1'
#
loop_
_entity.id
_entity.type
_entity.pdbx_description
1 polymer ?
#
loop_
_entity_poly.entity_id
_entity_poly.type
_entity_poly.pdbx_seq_one_letter_code
_entity_poly.pdbx_strand_id
1 'polypeptide(L)'
;IRELTRHARERKVKAFLDIFVPKLKEVADVLGLDFSTNRSDKKYCRMLTGRTVYTFKIYYSDVNFIKIEINFIEKIINTPEKVSIRAITDFFDSKKMLYELGLAYQNFNVLSYSLEEIKLEKYRAVLTRKYFQERDLFDLFLIKNSLDIDVSVIVEKIKTSSLIKRDLVNLISGKLALLQENKFFESKEKVDTLSIVKYNPKELEEFKEKIKPKLIEICNKFLEK
;
A
#
# COMPACT_ATOMS: atom_id res chain seq x y z
N ILE A 1 2.47 13.20 -14.21
CA ILE A 1 3.92 12.84 -14.25
C ILE A 1 4.21 11.66 -15.20
N ARG A 2 3.29 10.70 -15.35
CA ARG A 2 3.49 9.47 -16.14
C ARG A 2 3.79 9.70 -17.63
N GLU A 3 3.06 10.63 -18.24
CA GLU A 3 3.15 10.99 -19.67
C GLU A 3 4.38 11.84 -20.02
N LEU A 4 5.14 12.28 -19.01
CA LEU A 4 6.34 13.07 -19.24
C LEU A 4 7.50 12.18 -19.70
N THR A 5 8.39 12.77 -20.50
CA THR A 5 9.70 12.19 -20.79
C THR A 5 10.46 11.90 -19.49
N ARG A 6 11.39 10.95 -19.51
CA ARG A 6 12.20 10.60 -18.34
C ARG A 6 12.84 11.82 -17.68
N HIS A 7 13.47 12.70 -18.46
CA HIS A 7 14.11 13.92 -17.95
C HIS A 7 13.11 14.91 -17.34
N ALA A 8 11.95 15.12 -17.97
CA ALA A 8 10.92 16.02 -17.42
C ALA A 8 10.33 15.47 -16.11
N ARG A 9 10.15 14.15 -16.01
CA ARG A 9 9.74 13.47 -14.77
C ARG A 9 10.78 13.61 -13.67
N GLU A 10 12.06 13.34 -13.96
CA GLU A 10 13.14 13.48 -12.98
C GLU A 10 13.22 14.91 -12.42
N ARG A 11 13.04 15.93 -13.27
CA ARG A 11 12.98 17.34 -12.83
C ARG A 11 11.81 17.60 -11.87
N LYS A 12 10.60 17.15 -12.19
CA LYS A 12 9.42 17.34 -11.32
C LYS A 12 9.56 16.60 -9.99
N VAL A 13 10.06 15.37 -10.02
CA VAL A 13 10.32 14.58 -8.80
C VAL A 13 11.36 15.27 -7.94
N LYS A 14 12.47 15.73 -8.53
CA LYS A 14 13.50 16.48 -7.81
C LYS A 14 12.92 17.74 -7.15
N ALA A 15 12.16 18.55 -7.89
CA ALA A 15 11.54 19.76 -7.36
C ALA A 15 10.60 19.48 -6.18
N PHE A 16 9.79 18.43 -6.25
CA PHE A 16 8.97 17.99 -5.12
C PHE A 16 9.82 17.60 -3.92
N LEU A 17 10.86 16.79 -4.13
CA LEU A 17 11.72 16.30 -3.05
C LEU A 17 12.55 17.42 -2.39
N ASP A 18 12.95 18.42 -3.16
CA ASP A 18 13.71 19.58 -2.65
C ASP A 18 12.86 20.43 -1.69
N ILE A 19 11.52 20.34 -1.75
CA ILE A 19 10.58 20.96 -0.80
C ILE A 19 10.21 19.98 0.32
N PHE A 20 9.92 18.73 -0.03
CA PHE A 20 9.40 17.74 0.91
C PHE A 20 10.43 17.31 1.96
N VAL A 21 11.67 17.02 1.56
CA VAL A 21 12.70 16.47 2.45
C VAL A 21 13.10 17.45 3.56
N PRO A 22 13.32 18.76 3.29
CA PRO A 22 13.57 19.73 4.36
C PRO A 22 12.42 19.84 5.35
N LYS A 23 11.17 19.92 4.87
CA LYS A 23 9.99 19.95 5.75
C LYS A 23 9.88 18.69 6.62
N LEU A 24 10.23 17.53 6.06
CA LEU A 24 10.24 16.29 6.83
C LEU A 24 11.31 16.31 7.93
N LYS A 25 12.46 16.95 7.68
CA LYS A 25 13.51 17.15 8.68
C LYS A 25 13.06 18.10 9.78
N GLU A 26 12.41 19.21 9.45
CA GLU A 26 11.83 20.13 10.44
C GLU A 26 10.89 19.38 11.40
N VAL A 27 9.98 18.55 10.86
CA VAL A 27 9.07 17.72 11.68
C VAL A 27 9.84 16.71 12.52
N ALA A 28 10.84 16.04 11.95
CA ALA A 28 11.66 15.07 12.69
C ALA A 28 12.41 15.74 13.85
N ASP A 29 12.98 16.93 13.64
CA ASP A 29 13.73 17.67 14.66
C ASP A 29 12.83 18.12 15.81
N VAL A 30 11.63 18.64 15.49
CA VAL A 30 10.62 19.01 16.51
C VAL A 30 10.22 17.80 17.38
N LEU A 31 10.18 16.61 16.78
CA LEU A 31 9.80 15.37 17.47
C LEU A 31 11.00 14.61 18.07
N GLY A 32 12.23 15.12 17.95
CA GLY A 32 13.45 14.45 18.44
C GLY A 32 13.78 13.14 17.70
N LEU A 33 13.37 13.01 16.44
CA LEU A 33 13.56 11.82 15.61
C LEU A 33 14.85 11.90 14.77
N ASP A 34 15.52 10.76 14.60
CA ASP A 34 16.73 10.66 13.76
C ASP A 34 16.36 10.55 12.28
N PHE A 35 16.63 11.63 11.55
CA PHE A 35 16.46 11.73 10.11
C PHE A 35 17.53 12.62 9.46
N SER A 36 18.02 12.22 8.30
CA SER A 36 18.96 13.00 7.47
C SER A 36 18.33 13.44 6.16
N THR A 37 18.61 14.67 5.75
CA THR A 37 18.22 15.22 4.45
C THR A 37 19.12 14.71 3.31
N ASN A 38 20.22 14.02 3.62
CA ASN A 38 21.11 13.43 2.63
C ASN A 38 20.43 12.25 1.91
N ARG A 39 19.82 12.51 0.76
CA ARG A 39 19.12 11.52 -0.07
C ARG A 39 20.02 10.38 -0.60
N SER A 40 21.34 10.55 -0.56
CA SER A 40 22.30 9.50 -0.96
C SER A 40 22.56 8.49 0.16
N ASP A 41 22.21 8.84 1.40
CA ASP A 41 22.34 7.93 2.54
C ASP A 41 21.23 6.88 2.53
N LYS A 42 21.62 5.62 2.27
CA LYS A 42 20.72 4.47 2.19
C LYS A 42 20.10 4.06 3.54
N LYS A 43 20.62 4.58 4.66
CA LYS A 43 19.99 4.47 5.98
C LYS A 43 18.64 5.19 5.95
N TYR A 44 18.61 6.44 5.49
CA TYR A 44 17.42 7.30 5.55
C TYR A 44 16.61 7.33 4.26
N CYS A 45 17.23 7.14 3.10
CA CYS A 45 16.58 7.30 1.81
C CYS A 45 16.92 6.15 0.86
N ARG A 46 15.89 5.47 0.34
CA ARG A 46 16.03 4.48 -0.73
C ARG A 46 15.22 4.89 -1.93
N MET A 47 15.85 4.82 -3.08
CA MET A 47 15.24 5.10 -4.36
C MET A 47 15.03 3.79 -5.11
N LEU A 48 13.79 3.53 -5.50
CA LEU A 48 13.37 2.29 -6.17
C LEU A 48 12.90 2.60 -7.60
N THR A 49 12.82 1.55 -8.42
CA THR A 49 12.18 1.54 -9.76
C THR A 49 12.55 2.77 -10.62
N GLY A 50 13.85 2.96 -10.89
CA GLY A 50 14.29 4.02 -11.80
C GLY A 50 13.93 5.46 -11.36
N ARG A 51 13.99 5.75 -10.05
CA ARG A 51 13.70 7.07 -9.45
C ARG A 51 12.23 7.47 -9.43
N THR A 52 11.33 6.49 -9.42
CA THR A 52 9.88 6.75 -9.45
C THR A 52 9.20 6.46 -8.13
N VAL A 53 9.88 5.74 -7.23
CA VAL A 53 9.44 5.48 -5.87
C VAL A 53 10.57 5.84 -4.92
N TYR A 54 10.26 6.63 -3.89
CA TYR A 54 11.19 7.00 -2.83
C TYR A 54 10.68 6.50 -1.49
N THR A 55 11.58 5.94 -0.71
CA THR A 55 11.31 5.51 0.66
C THR A 55 12.19 6.31 1.61
N PHE A 56 11.58 6.97 2.58
CA PHE A 56 12.23 7.67 3.67
C PHE A 56 12.05 6.88 4.97
N LYS A 57 13.09 6.84 5.80
CA LYS A 57 13.06 6.21 7.13
C LYS A 57 13.40 7.24 8.19
N ILE A 58 12.48 7.43 9.13
CA ILE A 58 12.62 8.36 10.24
C ILE A 58 12.72 7.50 11.51
N TYR A 59 13.87 7.50 12.15
CA TYR A 59 14.18 6.60 13.25
C TYR A 59 13.73 7.21 14.58
N TYR A 60 12.98 6.45 15.37
CA TYR A 60 12.64 6.79 16.76
C TYR A 60 13.40 5.93 17.79
N SER A 61 14.21 4.98 17.29
CA SER A 61 15.22 4.21 18.02
C SER A 61 16.19 3.60 17.01
N ASP A 62 17.25 2.93 17.47
CA ASP A 62 18.29 2.37 16.58
C ASP A 62 17.76 1.39 15.52
N VAL A 63 16.71 0.63 15.87
CA VAL A 63 16.15 -0.42 15.00
C VAL A 63 14.76 -0.08 14.46
N ASN A 64 14.04 0.84 15.10
CA ASN A 64 12.67 1.16 14.73
C ASN A 64 12.54 2.50 14.04
N PHE A 65 11.75 2.53 12.97
CA PHE A 65 11.56 3.71 12.14
C PHE A 65 10.15 3.78 11.55
N ILE A 66 9.71 5.00 11.27
CA ILE A 66 8.55 5.28 10.43
C ILE A 66 9.01 5.27 8.98
N LYS A 67 8.38 4.44 8.15
CA LYS A 67 8.65 4.35 6.71
C LYS A 67 7.65 5.20 5.93
N ILE A 68 8.12 6.22 5.24
CA ILE A 68 7.30 7.00 4.29
C ILE A 68 7.66 6.57 2.89
N GLU A 69 6.68 6.15 2.10
CA GLU A 69 6.88 5.74 0.70
C GLU A 69 6.08 6.64 -0.23
N ILE A 70 6.74 7.19 -1.24
CA ILE A 70 6.14 8.12 -2.20
C ILE A 70 6.27 7.52 -3.59
N ASN A 71 5.13 7.26 -4.23
CA ASN A 71 5.05 6.72 -5.59
C ASN A 71 4.62 7.82 -6.58
N PHE A 72 5.49 8.15 -7.53
CA PHE A 72 5.24 9.23 -8.53
C PHE A 72 4.63 8.73 -9.83
N ILE A 73 4.47 7.42 -10.00
CA ILE A 73 4.00 6.81 -11.24
C ILE A 73 2.78 5.90 -11.05
N GLU A 74 2.23 5.84 -9.85
CA GLU A 74 0.91 5.26 -9.64
C GLU A 74 -0.14 6.08 -10.38
N LYS A 75 -1.12 5.40 -11.00
CA LYS A 75 -2.32 6.06 -11.52
C LYS A 75 -3.38 5.91 -10.45
N ILE A 76 -3.76 7.01 -9.83
CA ILE A 76 -4.94 7.09 -8.96
C ILE A 76 -6.16 7.18 -9.89
N ILE A 77 -7.08 6.21 -9.80
CA ILE A 77 -8.28 6.16 -10.66
C ILE A 77 -9.42 6.94 -10.01
N ASN A 78 -9.67 6.70 -8.72
CA ASN A 78 -10.71 7.38 -7.96
C ASN A 78 -10.15 8.56 -7.17
N THR A 79 -10.93 9.63 -7.08
CA THR A 79 -10.50 10.86 -6.40
C THR A 79 -10.23 10.61 -4.90
N PRO A 80 -9.14 11.17 -4.34
CA PRO A 80 -8.90 11.14 -2.91
C PRO A 80 -10.03 11.81 -2.12
N GLU A 81 -10.32 11.27 -0.94
CA GLU A 81 -11.37 11.74 -0.05
C GLU A 81 -10.77 12.33 1.23
N LYS A 82 -11.47 13.30 1.83
CA LYS A 82 -11.12 13.78 3.18
C LYS A 82 -11.64 12.79 4.20
N VAL A 83 -10.74 12.23 5.00
CA VAL A 83 -11.07 11.28 6.07
C VAL A 83 -10.60 11.82 7.41
N SER A 84 -11.41 11.61 8.45
CA SER A 84 -11.02 11.90 9.82
C SER A 84 -10.15 10.76 10.33
N ILE A 85 -8.92 11.08 10.74
CA ILE A 85 -8.07 10.11 11.44
C ILE A 85 -8.62 9.92 12.85
N ARG A 86 -8.84 8.64 13.20
CA ARG A 86 -9.18 8.20 14.55
C ARG A 86 -7.91 7.91 15.32
N ALA A 87 -7.90 8.24 16.60
CA ALA A 87 -6.80 7.87 17.47
C ALA A 87 -6.84 6.36 17.74
N ILE A 88 -5.69 5.73 17.98
CA ILE A 88 -5.65 4.32 18.41
C ILE A 88 -6.47 4.09 19.68
N THR A 89 -6.69 5.15 20.46
CA THR A 89 -7.46 5.16 21.71
C THR A 89 -8.96 5.20 21.51
N ASP A 90 -9.41 5.36 20.27
CA ASP A 90 -10.79 5.10 19.91
C ASP A 90 -11.07 3.58 19.84
N PHE A 91 -10.01 2.75 19.76
CA PHE A 91 -10.11 1.29 19.64
C PHE A 91 -9.65 0.55 20.90
N PHE A 92 -8.78 1.15 21.71
CA PHE A 92 -8.28 0.58 22.96
C PHE A 92 -8.54 1.55 24.11
N ASP A 93 -8.85 1.04 25.31
CA ASP A 93 -9.03 1.86 26.51
C ASP A 93 -7.67 2.32 27.07
N SER A 94 -6.94 3.06 26.25
CA SER A 94 -5.59 3.59 26.51
C SER A 94 -5.61 5.08 26.81
N LYS A 95 -6.77 5.64 27.14
CA LYS A 95 -6.92 7.04 27.60
C LYS A 95 -6.00 7.35 28.77
N LYS A 96 -5.82 6.40 29.70
CA LYS A 96 -4.87 6.51 30.82
C LYS A 96 -3.42 6.60 30.36
N MET A 97 -2.99 5.72 29.45
CA MET A 97 -1.63 5.71 28.89
C MET A 97 -1.33 7.01 28.12
N LEU A 98 -2.30 7.55 27.36
CA LEU A 98 -2.09 8.81 26.66
C LEU A 98 -2.03 10.03 27.58
N TYR A 99 -2.88 10.05 28.62
CA TYR A 99 -2.85 11.10 29.63
C TYR A 99 -1.49 11.11 30.35
N GLU A 100 -0.97 9.93 30.70
CA GLU A 100 0.37 9.75 31.27
C GLU A 100 1.48 10.18 30.29
N LEU A 101 1.29 10.02 28.99
CA LEU A 101 2.23 10.46 27.95
C LEU A 101 2.08 11.95 27.56
N GLY A 102 1.09 12.67 28.10
CA GLY A 102 0.84 14.09 27.79
C GLY A 102 0.45 14.36 26.33
N LEU A 103 0.00 13.34 25.60
CA LEU A 103 -0.31 13.46 24.17
C LEU A 103 -1.75 13.99 23.99
N ALA A 104 -1.88 15.26 23.62
CA ALA A 104 -3.16 15.86 23.24
C ALA A 104 -3.55 15.40 21.83
N TYR A 105 -4.45 14.43 21.71
CA TYR A 105 -4.96 14.00 20.41
C TYR A 105 -6.19 14.82 20.03
N GLN A 106 -6.12 15.44 18.86
CA GLN A 106 -7.29 15.94 18.15
C GLN A 106 -7.46 15.09 16.90
N ASN A 107 -8.70 14.68 16.63
CA ASN A 107 -9.06 14.15 15.33
C ASN A 107 -8.73 15.21 14.28
N PHE A 108 -7.97 14.84 13.26
CA PHE A 108 -7.64 15.73 12.16
C PHE A 108 -8.00 15.07 10.84
N ASN A 109 -8.31 15.90 9.86
CA ASN A 109 -8.67 15.44 8.53
C ASN A 109 -7.43 15.36 7.65
N VAL A 110 -7.31 14.26 6.90
CA VAL A 110 -6.29 14.09 5.86
C VAL A 110 -6.95 13.71 4.55
N LEU A 111 -6.25 13.95 3.45
CA LEU A 111 -6.60 13.33 2.18
C LEU A 111 -6.09 11.89 2.18
N SER A 112 -7.00 10.95 1.93
CA SER A 112 -6.71 9.52 1.78
C SER A 112 -7.27 9.02 0.46
N TYR A 113 -6.78 7.87 0.01
CA TYR A 113 -7.46 7.10 -1.03
C TYR A 113 -8.90 6.80 -0.61
N SER A 114 -9.83 6.91 -1.56
CA SER A 114 -11.20 6.43 -1.38
C SER A 114 -11.21 4.93 -1.18
N LEU A 115 -12.30 4.39 -0.61
CA LEU A 115 -12.42 2.95 -0.39
C LEU A 115 -12.32 2.16 -1.71
N GLU A 116 -12.87 2.72 -2.80
CA GLU A 116 -12.75 2.14 -4.14
C GLU A 116 -11.31 2.06 -4.64
N GLU A 117 -10.53 3.13 -4.42
CA GLU A 117 -9.11 3.13 -4.79
C GLU A 117 -8.29 2.13 -3.95
N ILE A 118 -8.61 2.01 -2.65
CA ILE A 118 -7.98 1.04 -1.76
C ILE A 118 -8.25 -0.38 -2.25
N LYS A 119 -9.51 -0.72 -2.60
CA LYS A 119 -9.86 -2.03 -3.18
C LYS A 119 -9.03 -2.33 -4.43
N LEU A 120 -8.97 -1.39 -5.37
CA LEU A 120 -8.20 -1.54 -6.61
C LEU A 120 -6.71 -1.79 -6.34
N GLU A 121 -6.11 -1.05 -5.42
CA GLU A 121 -4.72 -1.23 -5.02
C GLU A 121 -4.47 -2.59 -4.38
N LYS A 122 -5.41 -3.10 -3.57
CA LYS A 122 -5.27 -4.43 -2.95
C LYS A 122 -5.41 -5.56 -3.96
N TYR A 123 -6.38 -5.51 -4.88
CA TYR A 123 -6.45 -6.47 -5.98
C TYR A 123 -5.17 -6.46 -6.83
N ARG A 124 -4.67 -5.28 -7.17
CA ARG A 124 -3.39 -5.12 -7.87
C ARG A 124 -2.24 -5.71 -7.06
N ALA A 125 -2.16 -5.47 -5.76
CA ALA A 125 -1.10 -6.00 -4.91
C ALA A 125 -1.13 -7.53 -4.82
N VAL A 126 -2.32 -8.12 -4.59
CA VAL A 126 -2.54 -9.59 -4.52
C VAL A 126 -2.01 -10.28 -5.78
N LEU A 127 -2.30 -9.74 -6.96
CA LEU A 127 -1.95 -10.37 -8.23
C LEU A 127 -0.54 -10.02 -8.72
N THR A 128 -0.02 -8.83 -8.37
CA THR A 128 1.25 -8.34 -8.93
C THR A 128 2.43 -8.46 -7.98
N ARG A 129 2.30 -8.92 -6.73
CA ARG A 129 3.45 -9.22 -5.86
C ARG A 129 4.10 -10.56 -6.24
N LYS A 130 5.43 -10.64 -6.05
CA LYS A 130 6.21 -11.86 -6.37
C LYS A 130 5.68 -13.07 -5.59
N TYR A 131 5.53 -12.88 -4.28
CA TYR A 131 4.96 -13.86 -3.36
C TYR A 131 3.58 -13.39 -2.92
N PHE A 132 2.68 -14.34 -2.65
CA PHE A 132 1.39 -14.05 -2.05
C PHE A 132 1.62 -13.48 -0.64
N GLN A 133 0.96 -12.37 -0.34
CA GLN A 133 0.98 -11.74 0.97
C GLN A 133 -0.45 -11.68 1.46
N GLU A 134 -0.79 -12.60 2.36
CA GLU A 134 -2.14 -12.83 2.84
C GLU A 134 -2.75 -11.58 3.45
N ARG A 135 -1.95 -10.69 4.03
CA ARG A 135 -2.43 -9.39 4.52
C ARG A 135 -3.17 -8.54 3.47
N ASP A 136 -2.77 -8.58 2.20
CA ASP A 136 -3.47 -7.80 1.17
C ASP A 136 -4.85 -8.40 0.88
N LEU A 137 -4.97 -9.73 0.97
CA LEU A 137 -6.24 -10.43 0.86
C LEU A 137 -7.11 -10.17 2.09
N PHE A 138 -6.50 -10.17 3.27
CA PHE A 138 -7.17 -9.88 4.53
C PHE A 138 -7.73 -8.46 4.55
N ASP A 139 -7.01 -7.49 4.02
CA ASP A 139 -7.54 -6.13 3.86
C ASP A 139 -8.77 -6.10 2.94
N LEU A 140 -8.79 -6.88 1.85
CA LEU A 140 -9.99 -7.02 1.02
C LEU A 140 -11.14 -7.69 1.78
N PHE A 141 -10.85 -8.70 2.59
CA PHE A 141 -11.84 -9.35 3.44
C PHE A 141 -12.51 -8.37 4.42
N LEU A 142 -11.72 -7.47 5.03
CA LEU A 142 -12.23 -6.47 5.96
C LEU A 142 -13.04 -5.35 5.29
N ILE A 143 -12.80 -5.09 4.00
CA ILE A 143 -13.54 -4.08 3.25
C ILE A 143 -14.89 -4.66 2.82
N LYS A 144 -15.97 -4.08 3.35
CA LYS A 144 -17.34 -4.41 2.94
C LYS A 144 -17.50 -4.28 1.42
N ASN A 145 -18.20 -5.24 0.82
CA ASN A 145 -18.47 -5.29 -0.62
C ASN A 145 -17.18 -5.28 -1.48
N SER A 146 -16.05 -5.78 -0.97
CA SER A 146 -14.82 -5.89 -1.76
C SER A 146 -14.97 -6.77 -3.00
N LEU A 147 -15.89 -7.74 -2.95
CA LEU A 147 -16.25 -8.58 -4.10
C LEU A 147 -17.13 -7.86 -5.12
N ASP A 148 -17.70 -6.70 -4.82
CA ASP A 148 -18.52 -5.90 -5.74
C ASP A 148 -17.65 -4.80 -6.36
N ILE A 149 -16.95 -5.17 -7.42
CA ILE A 149 -16.01 -4.31 -8.13
C ILE A 149 -15.88 -4.78 -9.58
N ASP A 150 -15.82 -3.85 -10.52
CA ASP A 150 -15.68 -4.20 -11.92
C ASP A 150 -14.27 -4.75 -12.23
N VAL A 151 -14.24 -5.97 -12.75
CA VAL A 151 -13.02 -6.66 -13.20
C VAL A 151 -12.28 -5.85 -14.26
N SER A 152 -12.99 -5.12 -15.14
CA SER A 152 -12.38 -4.28 -16.17
C SER A 152 -11.48 -3.19 -15.59
N VAL A 153 -11.94 -2.54 -14.51
CA VAL A 153 -11.22 -1.47 -13.81
C VAL A 153 -9.99 -2.02 -13.09
N ILE A 154 -10.12 -3.21 -12.48
CA ILE A 154 -8.97 -3.90 -11.87
C ILE A 154 -7.92 -4.26 -12.94
N VAL A 155 -8.33 -4.79 -14.09
CA VAL A 155 -7.42 -5.11 -15.19
C VAL A 155 -6.72 -3.86 -15.69
N GLU A 156 -7.42 -2.74 -15.88
CA GLU A 156 -6.80 -1.47 -16.25
C GLU A 156 -5.77 -1.05 -15.21
N LYS A 157 -6.12 -1.12 -13.92
CA LYS A 157 -5.22 -0.81 -12.81
C LYS A 157 -3.97 -1.68 -12.82
N ILE A 158 -4.09 -2.98 -13.07
CA ILE A 158 -2.96 -3.91 -13.21
C ILE A 158 -2.13 -3.54 -14.43
N LYS A 159 -2.73 -3.31 -15.60
CA LYS A 159 -2.03 -2.88 -16.84
C LYS A 159 -1.20 -1.62 -16.61
N THR A 160 -1.67 -0.70 -15.78
CA THR A 160 -0.90 0.51 -15.43
C THR A 160 0.36 0.21 -14.62
N SER A 161 0.48 -0.96 -13.99
CA SER A 161 1.68 -1.41 -13.27
C SER A 161 2.84 -1.81 -14.18
N SER A 162 2.61 -1.94 -15.49
CA SER A 162 3.66 -2.24 -16.48
C SER A 162 4.81 -1.22 -16.46
N LEU A 163 4.53 0.04 -16.11
CA LEU A 163 5.55 1.08 -15.93
C LEU A 163 6.51 0.80 -14.76
N ILE A 164 6.09 -0.06 -13.83
CA ILE A 164 6.83 -0.46 -12.63
C ILE A 164 7.44 -1.87 -12.82
N LYS A 165 6.71 -2.78 -13.48
CA LYS A 165 7.08 -4.19 -13.63
C LYS A 165 7.06 -4.61 -15.09
N ARG A 166 8.24 -4.92 -15.62
CA ARG A 166 8.42 -5.35 -17.03
C ARG A 166 7.85 -6.73 -17.32
N ASP A 167 7.80 -7.61 -16.32
CA ASP A 167 7.44 -9.02 -16.49
C ASP A 167 6.01 -9.34 -15.98
N LEU A 168 5.10 -8.41 -16.21
CA LEU A 168 3.74 -8.49 -15.64
C LEU A 168 2.95 -9.66 -16.23
N VAL A 169 3.13 -9.97 -17.51
CA VAL A 169 2.44 -11.08 -18.19
C VAL A 169 2.82 -12.42 -17.56
N ASN A 170 4.11 -12.74 -17.48
CA ASN A 170 4.55 -14.02 -16.90
C ASN A 170 4.15 -14.14 -15.42
N LEU A 171 4.18 -13.02 -14.69
CA LEU A 171 3.73 -13.00 -13.29
C LEU A 171 2.25 -13.36 -13.17
N ILE A 172 1.38 -12.73 -13.96
CA ILE A 172 -0.06 -12.99 -13.94
C ILE A 172 -0.38 -14.40 -14.43
N SER A 173 0.27 -14.88 -15.50
CA SER A 173 0.15 -16.27 -15.96
C SER A 173 0.54 -17.28 -14.86
N GLY A 174 1.63 -17.02 -14.14
CA GLY A 174 2.03 -17.84 -13.00
C GLY A 174 1.02 -17.82 -11.85
N LYS A 175 0.40 -16.67 -11.58
CA LYS A 175 -0.69 -16.58 -10.57
C LYS A 175 -1.92 -17.35 -11.00
N LEU A 176 -2.29 -17.28 -12.28
CA LEU A 176 -3.42 -18.04 -12.83
C LEU A 176 -3.22 -19.55 -12.65
N ALA A 177 -2.03 -20.07 -12.98
CA ALA A 177 -1.71 -21.48 -12.77
C ALA A 177 -1.85 -21.89 -11.29
N LEU A 178 -1.31 -21.10 -10.36
CA LEU A 178 -1.45 -21.36 -8.93
C LEU A 178 -2.91 -21.31 -8.44
N LEU A 179 -3.73 -20.41 -8.98
CA LEU A 179 -5.16 -20.33 -8.67
C LEU A 179 -5.90 -21.58 -9.17
N GLN A 180 -5.59 -22.05 -10.37
CA GLN A 180 -6.17 -23.27 -10.94
C GLN A 180 -5.76 -24.52 -10.17
N GLU A 181 -4.52 -24.57 -9.68
CA GLU A 181 -3.98 -25.69 -8.88
C GLU A 181 -4.37 -25.65 -7.40
N ASN A 182 -5.16 -24.68 -6.92
CA ASN A 182 -5.48 -24.46 -5.50
C ASN A 182 -4.27 -24.13 -4.60
N LYS A 183 -3.14 -23.70 -5.15
CA LYS A 183 -1.90 -23.39 -4.41
C LYS A 183 -1.69 -21.89 -4.16
N PHE A 184 -2.54 -21.04 -4.71
CA PHE A 184 -2.35 -19.59 -4.66
C PHE A 184 -2.38 -19.00 -3.24
N PHE A 185 -3.25 -19.53 -2.36
CA PHE A 185 -3.44 -19.01 -1.00
C PHE A 185 -2.43 -19.55 0.01
N GLU A 186 -1.38 -20.26 -0.44
CA GLU A 186 -0.30 -20.69 0.43
C GLU A 186 0.54 -19.48 0.88
N SER A 187 0.50 -19.19 2.18
CA SER A 187 1.16 -18.04 2.80
C SER A 187 2.03 -18.48 3.97
N LYS A 188 3.16 -17.79 4.17
CA LYS A 188 3.98 -17.90 5.39
C LYS A 188 3.60 -16.85 6.44
N GLU A 189 2.78 -15.87 6.08
CA GLU A 189 2.29 -14.85 7.00
C GLU A 189 1.27 -15.47 7.96
N LYS A 190 1.26 -15.00 9.22
CA LYS A 190 0.22 -15.37 10.19
C LYS A 190 -0.66 -14.16 10.41
N VAL A 191 -1.79 -14.10 9.71
CA VAL A 191 -2.71 -12.93 9.74
C VAL A 191 -3.17 -12.61 11.16
N ASP A 192 -3.36 -13.62 12.02
CA ASP A 192 -3.70 -13.45 13.44
C ASP A 192 -2.71 -12.55 14.21
N THR A 193 -1.44 -12.60 13.85
CA THR A 193 -0.38 -11.77 14.49
C THR A 193 -0.31 -10.35 13.93
N LEU A 194 -0.99 -10.10 12.80
CA LEU A 194 -1.02 -8.81 12.11
C LEU A 194 -2.34 -8.07 12.30
N SER A 195 -3.42 -8.78 12.63
CA SER A 195 -4.75 -8.19 12.75
C SER A 195 -4.88 -7.35 14.03
N ILE A 196 -5.37 -6.13 13.86
CA ILE A 196 -5.74 -5.23 14.98
C ILE A 196 -7.20 -5.44 15.37
N VAL A 197 -7.99 -6.12 14.52
CA VAL A 197 -9.40 -6.40 14.72
C VAL A 197 -9.65 -7.88 14.95
N LYS A 198 -10.68 -8.20 15.74
CA LYS A 198 -11.17 -9.58 15.83
C LYS A 198 -11.86 -9.93 14.52
N TYR A 199 -11.64 -11.15 14.05
CA TYR A 199 -12.30 -11.70 12.89
C TYR A 199 -12.57 -13.19 13.09
N ASN A 200 -13.47 -13.74 12.29
CA ASN A 200 -13.77 -15.16 12.29
C ASN A 200 -12.91 -15.86 11.21
N PRO A 201 -12.00 -16.78 11.58
CA PRO A 201 -11.17 -17.49 10.60
C PRO A 201 -11.99 -18.26 9.55
N LYS A 202 -13.17 -18.78 9.91
CA LYS A 202 -14.04 -19.48 8.96
C LYS A 202 -14.57 -18.55 7.87
N GLU A 203 -14.93 -17.32 8.23
CA GLU A 203 -15.38 -16.30 7.26
C GLU A 203 -14.27 -15.89 6.31
N LEU A 204 -13.01 -15.86 6.76
CA LEU A 204 -11.86 -15.60 5.91
C LEU A 204 -11.64 -16.74 4.90
N GLU A 205 -11.78 -18.01 5.32
CA GLU A 205 -11.70 -19.15 4.40
C GLU A 205 -12.87 -19.14 3.39
N GLU A 206 -14.10 -18.84 3.82
CA GLU A 206 -15.23 -18.65 2.90
C GLU A 206 -14.98 -17.51 1.91
N PHE A 207 -14.31 -16.44 2.35
CA PHE A 207 -13.95 -15.32 1.49
C PHE A 207 -12.91 -15.73 0.44
N LYS A 208 -11.91 -16.55 0.80
CA LYS A 208 -10.92 -17.11 -0.14
C LYS A 208 -11.61 -17.91 -1.26
N GLU A 209 -12.61 -18.73 -0.91
CA GLU A 209 -13.39 -19.48 -1.89
C GLU A 209 -14.20 -18.56 -2.80
N LYS A 210 -14.82 -17.50 -2.26
CA LYS A 210 -15.63 -16.54 -3.04
C LYS A 210 -14.79 -15.64 -3.94
N ILE A 211 -13.60 -15.22 -3.50
CA ILE A 211 -12.75 -14.30 -4.28
C ILE A 211 -11.95 -15.03 -5.36
N LYS A 212 -11.66 -16.33 -5.19
CA LYS A 212 -10.85 -17.10 -6.13
C LYS A 212 -11.38 -17.09 -7.58
N PRO A 213 -12.66 -17.36 -7.86
CA PRO A 213 -13.20 -17.26 -9.23
C PRO A 213 -12.99 -15.87 -9.83
N LYS A 214 -13.14 -14.82 -9.02
CA LYS A 214 -12.93 -13.44 -9.45
C LYS A 214 -11.47 -13.13 -9.77
N LEU A 215 -10.52 -13.65 -8.98
CA LEU A 215 -9.09 -13.53 -9.29
C LEU A 215 -8.73 -14.25 -10.60
N ILE A 216 -9.33 -15.42 -10.86
CA ILE A 216 -9.17 -16.16 -12.12
C ILE A 216 -9.70 -15.33 -13.29
N GLU A 217 -10.90 -14.75 -13.16
CA GLU A 217 -11.51 -13.88 -14.18
C GLU A 217 -10.62 -12.68 -14.51
N ILE A 218 -10.08 -12.00 -13.48
CA ILE A 218 -9.15 -10.87 -13.64
C ILE A 218 -7.90 -11.32 -14.41
N CYS A 219 -7.30 -12.45 -14.06
CA CYS A 219 -6.13 -12.98 -14.74
C CYS A 219 -6.42 -13.31 -16.21
N ASN A 220 -7.53 -13.98 -16.51
CA ASN A 220 -7.92 -14.31 -17.87
C ASN A 220 -8.13 -13.05 -18.71
N LYS A 221 -8.93 -12.09 -18.22
CA LYS A 221 -9.19 -10.82 -18.91
C LYS A 221 -7.94 -9.94 -19.08
N PHE A 222 -6.97 -10.07 -18.18
CA PHE A 222 -5.67 -9.41 -18.35
C PHE A 222 -4.83 -10.03 -19.48
N LEU A 223 -4.88 -11.35 -19.62
CA LEU A 223 -4.12 -12.12 -20.61
C LEU A 223 -4.79 -12.19 -21.99
N GLU A 224 -6.08 -11.90 -22.07
CA GLU A 224 -6.79 -11.64 -23.32
C GLU A 224 -6.11 -10.49 -24.09
N LYS A 225 -5.82 -10.74 -25.37
CA LYS A 225 -5.11 -9.82 -26.26
C LYS A 225 -6.00 -8.66 -26.68
#